data_AF-A0A318S547-F1
#
_entry.id   AF-A0A318S547-F1
#
_cell.length_a   1.000
_cell.length_b   1.000
_cell.length_c   1.000
_cell.angle_alpha   90.00
_cell.angle_beta   90.00
_cell.angle_gamma   90.00
#
_symmetry.space_group_name_H-M   'P 1'
#
loop_
_entity.id
_entity.type
_entity.pdbx_description
1 polymer ?
#
loop_
_entity_poly.entity_id
_entity_poly.type
_entity_poly.pdbx_seq_one_letter_code
_entity_poly.pdbx_strand_id
1 'polypeptide(L)'
;MTPDQYVTVLEAARHLGVHRALIYQAIRDGHLPHVIIGQRIIRIPVAALHPDVIRSPLRRSQRRISPPSQTLPAEETSEVNPPVPPKSKLTPREPTHAHGMNETKFIGMSEAARRARVSSKTIASWADRGLVASIRIATLNNARLIDAQSLERYVNERKASS
;
A
#
# COMPACT_ATOMS: atom_id res chain seq x y z
N MET A 1 17.19 1.70 35.82
CA MET A 1 16.55 1.85 34.50
C MET A 1 15.68 3.10 34.56
N THR A 2 15.90 4.08 33.70
CA THR A 2 15.06 5.27 33.65
C THR A 2 13.71 4.88 33.03
N PRO A 3 12.57 5.28 33.62
CA PRO A 3 11.23 4.91 33.13
C PRO A 3 10.92 5.45 31.73
N ASP A 4 11.69 6.44 31.25
CA ASP A 4 11.45 7.13 29.98
C ASP A 4 12.27 6.58 28.81
N GLN A 5 12.89 5.41 28.96
CA GLN A 5 13.65 4.82 27.87
C GLN A 5 12.71 4.17 26.84
N TYR A 6 12.82 4.62 25.60
CA TYR A 6 12.11 4.05 24.45
C TYR A 6 13.05 3.26 23.56
N VAL A 7 12.63 2.07 23.15
CA VAL A 7 13.39 1.21 22.25
C VAL A 7 12.67 1.00 20.93
N THR A 8 13.43 0.67 19.91
CA THR A 8 12.90 0.29 18.59
C THR A 8 12.28 -1.11 18.64
N VAL A 9 11.44 -1.43 17.64
CA VAL A 9 10.86 -2.78 17.48
C VAL A 9 11.94 -3.87 17.43
N LEU A 10 13.10 -3.59 16.82
CA LEU A 10 14.20 -4.55 16.72
C LEU A 10 14.85 -4.82 18.09
N GLU A 11 15.08 -3.77 18.88
CA GLU A 11 15.62 -3.88 20.23
C GLU A 11 14.63 -4.59 21.17
N ALA A 12 13.35 -4.26 21.08
CA ALA A 12 12.30 -4.95 21.83
C ALA A 12 12.24 -6.45 21.51
N ALA A 13 12.34 -6.80 20.22
CA ALA A 13 12.38 -8.20 19.78
C ALA A 13 13.59 -8.96 20.33
N ARG A 14 14.78 -8.32 20.34
CA ARG A 14 15.99 -8.89 20.94
C ARG A 14 15.86 -9.03 22.46
N HIS A 15 15.29 -8.03 23.13
CA HIS A 15 15.09 -8.03 24.57
C HIS A 15 14.15 -9.15 25.02
N LEU A 16 13.09 -9.40 24.25
CA LEU A 16 12.07 -10.41 24.56
C LEU A 16 12.36 -11.78 23.95
N GLY A 17 13.41 -11.91 23.14
CA GLY A 17 13.77 -13.17 22.49
C GLY A 17 12.73 -13.66 21.46
N VAL A 18 12.04 -12.74 20.78
CA VAL A 18 10.97 -13.07 19.83
C VAL A 18 11.20 -12.50 18.44
N HIS A 19 10.48 -13.02 17.45
CA HIS A 19 10.52 -12.47 16.11
C HIS A 19 9.82 -11.10 16.02
N ARG A 20 10.38 -10.17 15.23
CA ARG A 20 9.82 -8.80 15.04
C ARG A 20 8.34 -8.80 14.63
N ALA A 21 7.93 -9.79 13.85
CA ALA A 21 6.54 -9.93 13.41
C ALA A 21 5.56 -10.03 14.60
N LEU A 22 5.95 -10.71 15.68
CA LEU A 22 5.12 -10.85 16.88
C LEU A 22 4.99 -9.52 17.62
N ILE A 23 6.05 -8.69 17.63
CA ILE A 23 5.97 -7.35 18.20
C ILE A 23 5.00 -6.46 17.42
N TYR A 24 5.08 -6.47 16.08
CA TYR A 24 4.12 -5.73 15.24
C TYR A 24 2.69 -6.23 15.42
N GLN A 25 2.50 -7.54 15.58
CA GLN A 25 1.19 -8.12 15.86
C GLN A 25 0.67 -7.68 17.23
N ALA A 26 1.46 -7.77 18.29
CA ALA A 26 1.08 -7.29 19.62
C ALA A 26 0.78 -5.78 19.65
N ILE A 27 1.49 -4.97 18.86
CA ILE A 27 1.17 -3.54 18.67
C ILE A 27 -0.19 -3.38 17.97
N ARG A 28 -0.43 -4.13 16.89
CA ARG A 28 -1.68 -4.09 16.12
C ARG A 28 -2.89 -4.53 16.96
N ASP A 29 -2.69 -5.53 17.81
CA ASP A 29 -3.71 -6.09 18.70
C ASP A 29 -3.93 -5.22 19.96
N GLY A 30 -3.14 -4.15 20.13
CA GLY A 30 -3.26 -3.21 21.24
C GLY A 30 -2.65 -3.71 22.56
N HIS A 31 -1.86 -4.79 22.53
CA HIS A 31 -1.20 -5.36 23.70
C HIS A 31 0.07 -4.61 24.11
N LEU A 32 0.72 -3.92 23.16
CA LEU A 32 1.92 -3.12 23.44
C LEU A 32 1.66 -1.62 23.18
N PRO A 33 1.82 -0.76 24.20
CA PRO A 33 1.80 0.67 23.98
C PRO A 33 2.96 1.08 23.08
N HIS A 34 2.72 2.01 22.18
CA HIS A 34 3.73 2.48 21.25
C HIS A 34 3.52 3.96 20.91
N VAL A 35 4.62 4.61 20.54
CA VAL A 35 4.64 5.98 20.04
C VAL A 35 5.19 5.95 18.62
N ILE A 36 4.49 6.60 17.70
CA ILE A 36 4.93 6.77 16.31
C ILE A 36 5.65 8.11 16.20
N ILE A 37 6.92 8.06 15.83
CA ILE A 37 7.74 9.24 15.54
C ILE A 37 7.84 9.39 14.02
N GLY A 38 7.24 10.46 13.49
CA GLY A 38 7.15 10.70 12.05
C GLY A 38 6.23 9.70 11.35
N GLN A 39 6.62 9.22 10.18
CA GLN A 39 5.76 8.35 9.35
C GLN A 39 5.95 6.85 9.59
N ARG A 40 7.08 6.42 10.18
CA ARG A 40 7.46 4.99 10.19
C ARG A 40 8.23 4.51 11.42
N ILE A 41 8.70 5.39 12.30
CA ILE A 41 9.53 4.98 13.44
C ILE A 41 8.60 4.66 14.60
N ILE A 42 8.55 3.39 15.01
CA ILE A 42 7.79 2.97 16.19
C ILE A 42 8.74 2.82 17.37
N ARG A 43 8.39 3.50 18.46
CA ARG A 43 9.07 3.45 19.75
C ARG A 43 8.19 2.77 20.78
N ILE A 44 8.78 1.84 21.53
CA ILE A 44 8.11 1.07 22.58
C ILE A 44 8.76 1.42 23.91
N PRO A 45 8.01 1.85 24.92
CA PRO A 45 8.57 2.13 26.24
C PRO A 45 9.11 0.82 26.85
N VAL A 46 10.32 0.86 27.39
CA VAL A 46 10.98 -0.33 27.97
C VAL A 46 10.17 -0.89 29.14
N ALA A 47 9.50 -0.03 29.91
CA ALA A 47 8.63 -0.44 31.01
C ALA A 47 7.46 -1.34 30.58
N ALA A 48 7.04 -1.28 29.31
CA ALA A 48 5.96 -2.11 28.78
C ALA A 48 6.46 -3.44 28.18
N LEU A 49 7.78 -3.66 28.09
CA LEU A 49 8.36 -4.90 27.57
C LEU A 49 8.40 -5.98 28.65
N HIS A 50 7.24 -6.42 29.12
CA HIS A 50 7.15 -7.56 30.03
C HIS A 50 7.03 -8.88 29.23
N PRO A 51 7.78 -9.95 29.57
CA PRO A 51 7.75 -11.22 28.84
C PRO A 51 6.35 -11.86 28.77
N ASP A 52 5.47 -11.54 29.72
CA ASP A 52 4.11 -12.08 29.76
C ASP A 52 3.16 -11.48 28.73
N VAL A 53 3.46 -10.27 28.22
CA VAL A 53 2.62 -9.59 27.21
C VAL A 53 2.58 -10.37 25.90
N ILE A 54 3.67 -11.07 25.55
CA ILE A 54 3.74 -11.85 24.30
C ILE A 54 3.16 -13.27 24.47
N ARG A 55 3.10 -13.78 25.71
CA ARG A 55 2.64 -15.15 25.98
C ARG A 55 1.12 -15.32 25.85
N SER A 56 0.36 -14.23 25.84
CA SER A 56 -1.10 -14.22 25.72
C SER A 56 -1.47 -13.37 24.50
N PRO A 57 -2.04 -13.82 23.36
CA PRO A 57 -2.91 -14.99 23.14
C PRO A 57 -2.78 -15.61 21.71
N LEU A 58 -1.59 -16.00 21.24
CA LEU A 58 -1.44 -16.64 19.91
C LEU A 58 -2.18 -17.99 19.76
N ARG A 59 -2.77 -18.51 20.84
CA ARG A 59 -3.56 -19.76 20.81
C ARG A 59 -4.92 -19.66 20.10
N ARG A 60 -5.41 -18.48 19.72
CA ARG A 60 -6.79 -18.35 19.19
C ARG A 60 -6.95 -18.48 17.67
N SER A 61 -5.87 -18.45 16.87
CA SER A 61 -5.99 -18.53 15.39
C SER A 61 -5.46 -19.83 14.76
N GLN A 62 -5.23 -20.88 15.56
CA GLN A 62 -4.92 -22.23 15.05
C GLN A 62 -6.09 -23.23 15.20
N ARG A 63 -7.33 -22.77 15.43
CA ARG A 63 -8.52 -23.63 15.39
C ARG A 63 -9.47 -23.23 14.28
N ARG A 64 -9.20 -23.76 13.08
CA ARG A 64 -10.13 -24.44 12.16
C ARG A 64 -9.46 -24.58 10.79
N ILE A 65 -8.39 -25.38 10.73
CA ILE A 65 -8.16 -26.17 9.52
C ILE A 65 -9.10 -27.36 9.71
N SER A 66 -10.31 -27.26 9.18
CA SER A 66 -11.18 -28.42 9.03
C SER A 66 -10.44 -29.42 8.12
N PRO A 67 -10.51 -30.74 8.38
CA PRO A 67 -10.03 -31.73 7.44
C PRO A 67 -10.77 -31.59 6.08
N PRO A 68 -10.16 -32.01 4.96
CA PRO A 68 -10.81 -31.98 3.66
C PRO A 68 -12.01 -32.94 3.67
N SER A 69 -13.21 -32.39 3.84
CA SER A 69 -14.44 -33.15 3.60
C SER A 69 -14.59 -33.43 2.12
N GLN A 70 -14.96 -34.69 1.87
CA GLN A 70 -15.10 -35.36 0.60
C GLN A 70 -15.98 -34.60 -0.41
N THR A 71 -15.59 -34.77 -1.68
CA THR A 71 -16.32 -34.43 -2.90
C THR A 71 -17.69 -35.11 -2.94
N LEU A 72 -18.74 -34.32 -3.19
CA LEU A 72 -20.06 -34.77 -3.65
C LEU A 72 -20.53 -33.87 -4.81
N PRO A 73 -21.39 -34.39 -5.70
CA PRO A 73 -21.53 -33.92 -7.08
C PRO A 73 -22.44 -32.70 -7.23
N ALA A 74 -22.31 -32.09 -8.41
CA ALA A 74 -22.99 -30.89 -8.87
C ALA A 74 -24.52 -30.95 -8.71
N GLU A 75 -25.07 -29.96 -8.00
CA GLU A 75 -26.43 -29.49 -8.24
C GLU A 75 -26.37 -28.07 -8.79
N GLU A 76 -26.82 -28.00 -10.05
CA GLU A 76 -27.17 -26.85 -10.84
C GLU A 76 -28.17 -25.98 -10.06
N THR A 77 -27.69 -24.88 -9.49
CA THR A 77 -28.55 -23.88 -8.84
C THR A 77 -28.45 -22.56 -9.58
N SER A 78 -29.62 -22.20 -10.10
CA SER A 78 -29.94 -21.07 -10.93
C SER A 78 -29.40 -19.74 -10.41
N GLU A 79 -28.84 -19.01 -11.37
CA GLU A 79 -28.45 -17.62 -11.37
C GLU A 79 -29.59 -16.69 -10.89
N VAL A 80 -29.45 -16.12 -9.68
CA VAL A 80 -30.22 -14.95 -9.26
C VAL A 80 -29.24 -13.79 -9.12
N ASN A 81 -29.14 -13.01 -10.20
CA ASN A 81 -28.37 -11.78 -10.30
C ASN A 81 -28.92 -10.75 -9.28
N PRO A 82 -28.15 -10.30 -8.26
CA PRO A 82 -28.60 -9.23 -7.38
C PRO A 82 -28.57 -7.87 -8.11
N PRO A 83 -29.52 -6.96 -7.81
CA PRO A 83 -29.59 -5.66 -8.44
C PRO A 83 -28.36 -4.80 -8.09
N VAL A 84 -27.67 -4.34 -9.13
CA VAL A 84 -26.53 -3.42 -9.06
C VAL A 84 -26.98 -2.08 -8.45
N PRO A 85 -26.33 -1.56 -7.41
CA PRO A 85 -26.67 -0.25 -6.84
C PRO A 85 -26.36 0.89 -7.84
N PRO A 86 -27.17 1.96 -7.85
CA PRO A 86 -27.01 3.08 -8.77
C PRO A 86 -25.69 3.84 -8.51
N LYS A 87 -24.96 4.09 -9.59
CA LYS A 87 -23.70 4.83 -9.65
C LYS A 87 -23.83 6.19 -8.95
N SER A 88 -23.20 6.35 -7.78
CA SER A 88 -23.00 7.66 -7.16
C SER A 88 -22.17 8.55 -8.09
N LYS A 89 -22.77 9.66 -8.51
CA LYS A 89 -22.12 10.74 -9.24
C LYS A 89 -21.07 11.38 -8.33
N LEU A 90 -19.82 10.92 -8.44
CA LEU A 90 -18.66 11.66 -7.95
C LEU A 90 -18.56 12.96 -8.77
N THR A 91 -18.90 14.07 -8.12
CA THR A 91 -18.69 15.40 -8.65
C THR A 91 -17.18 15.63 -8.90
N PRO A 92 -16.79 16.23 -10.03
CA PRO A 92 -15.40 16.62 -10.26
C PRO A 92 -15.03 17.72 -9.25
N ARG A 93 -14.11 17.42 -8.33
CA ARG A 93 -13.44 18.47 -7.56
C ARG A 93 -12.59 19.28 -8.53
N GLU A 94 -12.91 20.56 -8.65
CA GLU A 94 -12.14 21.53 -9.44
C GLU A 94 -10.67 21.54 -9.01
N PRO A 95 -9.73 21.43 -9.95
CA PRO A 95 -8.33 21.69 -9.65
C PRO A 95 -8.14 23.21 -9.51
N THR A 96 -7.88 23.64 -8.28
CA THR A 96 -7.48 25.02 -7.97
C THR A 96 -6.28 25.41 -8.83
N HIS A 97 -6.49 26.37 -9.73
CA HIS A 97 -5.46 26.94 -10.57
C HIS A 97 -4.47 27.77 -9.73
N ALA A 98 -3.25 27.28 -9.57
CA ALA A 98 -2.10 28.10 -9.24
C ALA A 98 -1.22 28.23 -10.50
N HIS A 99 -1.03 29.47 -10.92
CA HIS A 99 -0.33 29.91 -12.11
C HIS A 99 1.17 30.05 -11.81
N GLY A 100 2.03 29.61 -12.74
CA GLY A 100 3.23 30.39 -13.06
C GLY A 100 4.57 29.96 -12.46
N MET A 101 4.94 28.68 -12.51
CA MET A 101 6.33 28.26 -12.75
C MET A 101 6.27 26.99 -13.61
N ASN A 102 7.25 26.77 -14.50
CA ASN A 102 7.36 25.53 -15.28
C ASN A 102 7.77 24.36 -14.36
N GLU A 103 6.91 24.05 -13.39
CA GLU A 103 7.01 22.86 -12.57
C GLU A 103 6.87 21.69 -13.53
N THR A 104 7.94 20.90 -13.65
CA THR A 104 7.88 19.59 -14.29
C THR A 104 6.79 18.80 -13.58
N LYS A 105 5.61 18.76 -14.21
CA LYS A 105 4.40 18.23 -13.60
C LYS A 105 4.46 16.72 -13.64
N PHE A 106 4.98 16.15 -12.57
CA PHE A 106 4.94 14.72 -12.34
C PHE A 106 3.50 14.29 -12.07
N ILE A 107 2.98 13.37 -12.89
CA ILE A 107 1.63 12.83 -12.77
C ILE A 107 1.67 11.35 -12.41
N GLY A 108 0.64 10.88 -11.71
CA GLY A 108 0.49 9.46 -11.39
C GLY A 108 0.26 8.60 -12.65
N MET A 109 0.62 7.32 -12.57
CA MET A 109 0.54 6.38 -13.69
C MET A 109 -0.88 6.18 -14.27
N SER A 110 -1.92 6.23 -13.44
CA SER A 110 -3.32 6.18 -13.91
C SER A 110 -3.71 7.43 -14.69
N GLU A 111 -3.23 8.60 -14.28
CA GLU A 111 -3.49 9.86 -14.97
C GLU A 111 -2.73 9.93 -16.31
N ALA A 112 -1.46 9.49 -16.32
CA ALA A 112 -0.67 9.35 -17.53
C ALA A 112 -1.36 8.42 -18.57
N ALA A 113 -1.89 7.29 -18.11
CA ALA A 113 -2.64 6.34 -18.94
C ALA A 113 -3.89 6.98 -19.57
N ARG A 114 -4.67 7.74 -18.77
CA ARG A 114 -5.85 8.47 -19.27
C ARG A 114 -5.48 9.50 -20.33
N ARG A 115 -4.43 10.29 -20.11
CA ARG A 115 -3.98 11.32 -21.06
C ARG A 115 -3.51 10.73 -22.39
N ALA A 116 -2.72 9.66 -22.33
CA ALA A 116 -2.20 8.99 -23.51
C ALA A 116 -3.22 8.05 -24.19
N ARG A 117 -4.41 7.85 -23.59
CA ARG A 117 -5.44 6.87 -24.03
C ARG A 117 -4.88 5.45 -24.21
N VAL A 118 -4.02 5.02 -23.29
CA VAL A 118 -3.44 3.67 -23.28
C VAL A 118 -3.59 3.03 -21.90
N SER A 119 -3.32 1.73 -21.79
CA SER A 119 -3.32 1.05 -20.49
C SER A 119 -2.16 1.50 -19.60
N SER A 120 -2.34 1.47 -18.27
CA SER A 120 -1.25 1.75 -17.32
C SER A 120 -0.05 0.80 -17.47
N LYS A 121 -0.28 -0.45 -17.91
CA LYS A 121 0.78 -1.42 -18.21
C LYS A 121 1.66 -0.96 -19.38
N THR A 122 1.05 -0.33 -20.38
CA THR A 122 1.75 0.27 -21.52
C THR A 122 2.64 1.44 -21.06
N ILE A 123 2.11 2.33 -20.22
CA ILE A 123 2.88 3.44 -19.63
C ILE A 123 4.06 2.92 -18.81
N ALA A 124 3.84 1.90 -17.97
CA ALA A 124 4.92 1.28 -17.19
C ALA A 124 6.02 0.72 -18.09
N SER A 125 5.65 0.02 -19.17
CA SER A 125 6.59 -0.50 -20.17
C SER A 125 7.39 0.62 -20.86
N TRP A 126 6.77 1.75 -21.21
CA TRP A 126 7.48 2.90 -21.77
C TRP A 126 8.48 3.49 -20.79
N ALA A 127 8.11 3.61 -19.51
CA ALA A 127 8.99 4.09 -18.46
C ALA A 127 10.15 3.11 -18.17
N ASP A 128 9.91 1.80 -18.17
CA ASP A 128 10.95 0.78 -17.97
C ASP A 128 11.95 0.73 -19.13
N ARG A 129 11.52 1.07 -20.34
CA ARG A 129 12.38 1.22 -21.52
C ARG A 129 13.10 2.57 -21.60
N GLY A 130 12.84 3.49 -20.67
CA GLY A 130 13.41 4.84 -20.70
C GLY A 130 12.86 5.74 -21.81
N LEU A 131 11.73 5.39 -22.43
CA LEU A 131 11.10 6.19 -23.49
C LEU A 131 10.35 7.40 -22.93
N VAL A 132 9.94 7.32 -21.67
CA VAL A 132 9.27 8.41 -20.94
C VAL A 132 9.98 8.54 -19.59
N ALA A 133 10.26 9.78 -19.17
CA ALA A 133 10.94 10.03 -17.91
C ALA A 133 10.01 9.67 -16.73
N SER A 134 10.55 8.94 -15.76
CA SER A 134 9.80 8.54 -14.58
C SER A 134 10.64 8.62 -13.31
N ILE A 135 9.99 8.95 -12.19
CA ILE A 135 10.58 8.96 -10.86
C ILE A 135 9.88 7.89 -10.02
N ARG A 136 10.67 7.08 -9.30
CA ARG A 136 10.17 6.12 -8.32
C ARG A 136 10.20 6.74 -6.93
N ILE A 137 9.05 6.73 -6.25
CA ILE A 137 8.93 7.18 -4.86
C ILE A 137 8.99 5.95 -3.94
N ALA A 138 10.14 5.73 -3.32
CA ALA A 138 10.36 4.59 -2.41
C ALA A 138 9.48 4.64 -1.15
N THR A 139 8.98 5.83 -0.77
CA THR A 139 8.23 6.06 0.47
C THR A 139 6.74 5.74 0.37
N LEU A 140 6.19 5.59 -0.84
CA LEU A 140 4.75 5.35 -1.06
C LEU A 140 4.54 4.12 -1.94
N ASN A 141 4.68 2.92 -1.38
CA ASN A 141 4.35 1.64 -2.05
C ASN A 141 4.99 1.47 -3.45
N ASN A 142 6.20 1.97 -3.67
CA ASN A 142 6.84 2.00 -4.99
C ASN A 142 5.99 2.71 -6.07
N ALA A 143 5.25 3.75 -5.68
CA ALA A 143 4.52 4.59 -6.61
C ALA A 143 5.49 5.19 -7.63
N ARG A 144 5.06 5.17 -8.89
CA ARG A 144 5.82 5.73 -10.01
C ARG A 144 5.09 6.97 -10.51
N LEU A 145 5.83 8.07 -10.57
CA LEU A 145 5.37 9.29 -11.22
C LEU A 145 6.01 9.42 -12.59
N ILE A 146 5.24 9.93 -13.53
CA ILE A 146 5.60 10.11 -14.93
C ILE A 146 5.72 11.61 -15.18
N ASP A 147 6.79 12.04 -15.82
CA ASP A 147 6.91 13.43 -16.26
C ASP A 147 5.93 13.69 -17.42
N ALA A 148 5.00 14.63 -17.23
CA ALA A 148 3.94 14.89 -18.21
C ALA A 148 4.49 15.36 -19.57
N GLN A 149 5.57 16.14 -19.57
CA GLN A 149 6.12 16.72 -20.80
C GLN A 149 6.79 15.67 -21.69
N SER A 150 7.62 14.79 -21.10
CA SER A 150 8.22 13.67 -21.83
C SER A 150 7.16 12.71 -22.37
N LEU A 151 6.07 12.48 -21.63
CA LEU A 151 4.95 11.66 -22.10
C LEU A 151 4.26 12.27 -23.32
N GLU A 152 3.94 13.56 -23.28
CA GLU A 152 3.30 14.27 -24.38
C GLU A 152 4.18 14.29 -25.64
N ARG A 153 5.48 14.54 -25.47
CA ARG A 153 6.46 14.48 -26.58
C ARG A 153 6.44 13.11 -27.26
N TYR A 154 6.62 12.03 -26.48
CA TYR A 154 6.66 10.67 -27.02
C TYR A 154 5.34 10.24 -27.70
N VAL A 155 4.19 10.62 -27.13
CA VAL A 155 2.89 10.33 -27.74
C VAL A 155 2.71 11.07 -29.07
N ASN A 156 3.15 12.32 -29.15
CA ASN A 156 3.08 13.09 -30.39
C ASN A 156 4.01 12.52 -31.48
N GLU A 157 5.24 12.14 -31.13
CA GLU A 157 6.18 11.46 -32.05
C GLU A 157 5.59 10.16 -32.61
N ARG A 158 4.93 9.35 -31.77
CA ARG A 158 4.25 8.12 -32.20
C ARG A 158 3.08 8.37 -33.14
N LYS A 159 2.29 9.42 -32.89
CA LYS A 159 1.18 9.80 -33.77
C LYS A 159 1.68 10.29 -35.14
N ALA A 160 2.81 10.98 -35.17
CA ALA A 160 3.42 11.43 -36.43
C ALA A 160 4.02 10.27 -37.25
N SER A 161 4.30 9.13 -36.61
CA SER A 161 4.89 7.94 -37.26
C SER A 161 3.86 6.91 -37.72
N SER A 162 2.56 7.15 -37.51
CA SER A 162 1.46 6.22 -37.83
C SER A 162 0.57 6.80 -38.91
#